data_AF-I4YV54-F1
#
_entry.id   AF-I4YV54-F1
#
_cell.length_a   1.000
_cell.length_b   1.000
_cell.length_c   1.000
_cell.angle_alpha   90.00
_cell.angle_beta   90.00
_cell.angle_gamma   90.00
#
_symmetry.space_group_name_H-M   'P 1'
#
loop_
_entity.id
_entity.type
_entity.pdbx_description
1 polymer ?
#
loop_
_entity_poly.entity_id
_entity_poly.type
_entity_poly.pdbx_seq_one_letter_code
_entity_poly.pdbx_strand_id
1 'polypeptide(L)'
;MTYSRDTTAISELTGQTVSTWSEEWRIETEARTVLKMSKQERDVFFNGRKDENGKTIDRGVIGIRGPKAVEDIKAMVERLQEARSRSK
;
A
#
# COMPACT_ATOMS: atom_id res chain seq x y z
N MET A 1 24.94 -12.18 -12.15
CA MET A 1 23.71 -12.40 -11.36
C MET A 1 22.52 -12.41 -12.30
N THR A 2 21.95 -13.58 -12.59
CA THR A 2 20.69 -13.69 -13.36
C THR A 2 19.55 -13.53 -12.35
N TYR A 3 18.82 -12.42 -12.39
CA TYR A 3 17.64 -12.23 -11.56
C TYR A 3 16.48 -13.03 -12.18
N SER A 4 15.95 -14.01 -11.45
CA SER A 4 14.73 -14.72 -11.84
C SER A 4 13.51 -13.85 -11.51
N ARG A 5 12.57 -13.75 -12.47
CA ARG A 5 11.29 -13.05 -12.31
C ARG A 5 10.11 -14.01 -12.11
N ASP A 6 10.42 -15.29 -11.88
CA ASP A 6 9.45 -16.39 -11.81
C ASP A 6 8.86 -16.56 -10.40
N THR A 7 9.21 -15.67 -9.46
CA THR A 7 8.67 -15.71 -8.10
C THR A 7 7.18 -15.34 -8.11
N THR A 8 6.37 -16.18 -7.45
CA THR A 8 4.92 -16.01 -7.35
C THR A 8 4.45 -16.02 -5.89
N ALA A 9 3.30 -15.43 -5.62
CA ALA A 9 2.64 -15.43 -4.32
C ALA A 9 1.12 -15.56 -4.45
N ILE A 10 0.42 -15.98 -3.38
CA ILE A 10 -1.04 -16.02 -3.36
C ILE A 10 -1.57 -14.61 -3.02
N SER A 11 -2.41 -14.07 -3.91
CA SER A 11 -3.15 -12.83 -3.67
C SER A 11 -4.22 -13.07 -2.60
N GLU A 12 -4.27 -12.19 -1.60
CA GLU A 12 -5.32 -12.21 -0.58
C GLU A 12 -6.66 -11.68 -1.11
N LEU A 13 -6.64 -10.94 -2.22
CA LEU A 13 -7.86 -10.40 -2.86
C LEU A 13 -8.59 -11.45 -3.69
N THR A 14 -7.84 -12.24 -4.47
CA THR A 14 -8.43 -13.21 -5.42
C THR A 14 -8.25 -14.66 -5.00
N GLY A 15 -7.34 -14.94 -4.06
CA GLY A 15 -6.93 -16.31 -3.72
C GLY A 15 -6.09 -16.99 -4.80
N GLN A 16 -5.77 -16.31 -5.91
CA GLN A 16 -5.03 -16.86 -7.03
C GLN A 16 -3.52 -16.58 -6.91
N THR A 17 -2.73 -17.41 -7.58
CA THR A 17 -1.28 -17.20 -7.70
C THR A 17 -0.99 -16.06 -8.66
N VAL A 18 -0.26 -15.05 -8.19
CA VAL A 18 0.18 -13.88 -8.96
C VAL A 18 1.70 -13.76 -8.97
N SER A 19 2.27 -13.17 -10.01
CA SER A 19 3.71 -12.87 -10.05
C SER A 19 4.05 -11.76 -9.06
N THR A 20 5.15 -11.91 -8.32
CA THR A 20 5.62 -10.87 -7.40
C THR A 20 6.19 -9.63 -8.11
N TRP A 21 6.32 -9.69 -9.44
CA TRP A 21 6.73 -8.59 -10.29
C TRP A 21 5.54 -7.87 -10.95
N SER A 22 4.31 -8.33 -10.72
CA SER A 22 3.10 -7.72 -11.25
C SER A 22 2.72 -6.43 -10.51
N GLU A 23 2.02 -5.52 -11.20
CA GLU A 23 1.47 -4.35 -10.56
C GLU A 23 0.39 -4.70 -9.54
N GLU A 24 -0.39 -5.76 -9.78
CA GLU A 24 -1.39 -6.28 -8.86
C GLU A 24 -0.75 -6.63 -7.51
N TRP A 25 0.38 -7.36 -7.53
CA TRP A 25 1.13 -7.69 -6.32
C TRP A 25 1.71 -6.44 -5.64
N ARG A 26 2.24 -5.47 -6.41
CA ARG A 26 2.73 -4.20 -5.84
C ARG A 26 1.61 -3.45 -5.11
N ILE A 27 0.43 -3.34 -5.72
CA ILE A 27 -0.69 -2.58 -5.14
C ILE A 27 -1.22 -3.30 -3.89
N GLU A 28 -1.33 -4.63 -3.93
CA GLU A 28 -1.77 -5.40 -2.77
C GLU A 28 -0.77 -5.32 -1.60
N THR A 29 0.53 -5.39 -1.88
CA THR A 29 1.57 -5.24 -0.85
C THR A 29 1.62 -3.85 -0.24
N GLU A 30 1.33 -2.80 -1.02
CA GLU A 30 1.15 -1.43 -0.50
C GLU A 30 -0.02 -1.38 0.50
N ALA A 31 -1.18 -1.93 0.15
CA ALA A 31 -2.33 -2.01 1.04
C ALA A 31 -2.07 -2.87 2.30
N ARG A 32 -1.41 -4.03 2.15
CA ARG A 32 -0.98 -4.88 3.28
C ARG A 32 -0.07 -4.12 4.24
N THR A 33 0.81 -3.26 3.72
CA THR A 33 1.73 -2.45 4.53
C THR A 33 0.97 -1.39 5.32
N VAL A 34 0.05 -0.66 4.68
CA VAL A 34 -0.80 0.33 5.36
C VAL A 34 -1.63 -0.30 6.49
N LEU A 35 -2.13 -1.53 6.31
CA LEU A 35 -2.88 -2.24 7.35
C LEU A 35 -2.04 -2.61 8.58
N LYS A 36 -0.73 -2.80 8.41
CA LYS A 36 0.20 -3.10 9.52
C LYS A 36 0.63 -1.86 10.30
N MET A 37 0.52 -0.68 9.68
CA MET A 37 0.88 0.60 10.31
C MET A 37 -0.09 1.00 11.42
N SER A 38 0.44 1.65 12.46
CA SER A 38 -0.33 2.39 13.45
C SER A 38 -1.02 3.60 12.83
N LYS A 39 -1.97 4.20 13.55
CA LYS A 39 -2.68 5.41 13.07
C LYS A 39 -1.72 6.56 12.75
N GLN A 40 -0.71 6.77 13.59
CA GLN A 40 0.29 7.83 13.39
C GLN A 40 1.16 7.57 12.16
N GLU A 41 1.59 6.33 11.95
CA GLU A 41 2.38 5.96 10.77
C GLU A 41 1.57 6.10 9.48
N ARG A 42 0.28 5.76 9.48
CA ARG A 42 -0.58 5.97 8.31
C ARG A 42 -0.77 7.45 7.97
N ASP A 43 -0.95 8.30 8.98
CA ASP A 43 -1.07 9.74 8.77
C ASP A 43 0.17 10.31 8.10
N VAL A 44 1.35 9.92 8.62
CA VAL A 44 2.64 10.28 8.04
C VAL A 44 2.80 9.71 6.62
N PHE A 45 2.41 8.46 6.40
CA PHE A 45 2.50 7.83 5.08
C PHE A 45 1.68 8.58 4.03
N PHE A 46 0.45 8.98 4.34
CA PHE A 46 -0.43 9.66 3.38
C PHE A 46 -0.11 11.16 3.26
N ASN A 47 0.06 11.85 4.38
CA ASN A 47 0.12 13.32 4.45
C ASN A 47 1.56 13.85 4.52
N GLY A 48 2.52 13.02 4.96
CA GLY A 48 3.89 13.43 5.21
C GLY A 48 4.08 14.03 6.61
N ARG A 49 5.24 14.65 6.83
CA ARG A 49 5.56 15.39 8.06
C ARG A 49 6.04 16.78 7.74
N LYS A 50 5.68 17.73 8.60
CA LYS A 50 6.20 19.10 8.59
C LYS A 50 6.94 19.38 9.89
N ASP A 51 7.94 20.25 9.83
CA ASP A 51 8.60 20.78 11.01
C ASP A 51 7.73 21.88 11.68
N GLU A 52 8.20 22.39 12.81
CA GLU A 52 7.53 23.46 13.58
C GLU A 52 7.40 24.78 12.78
N ASN A 53 8.21 24.96 11.74
CA ASN A 53 8.18 26.13 10.84
C ASN A 53 7.32 25.88 9.58
N GLY A 54 6.62 24.75 9.50
CA GLY A 54 5.77 24.37 8.36
C GLY A 54 6.53 23.83 7.14
N LYS A 55 7.85 23.65 7.21
CA LYS A 55 8.67 23.07 6.14
C LYS A 55 8.44 21.57 6.06
N THR A 56 8.26 21.06 4.85
CA THR A 56 8.08 19.61 4.64
C THR A 56 9.37 18.86 4.93
N ILE A 57 9.32 17.95 5.91
CA ILE A 57 10.40 17.01 6.24
C ILE A 57 10.24 15.78 5.33
N ASP A 58 9.07 15.15 5.40
CA ASP A 58 8.71 13.97 4.62
C ASP A 58 7.54 14.30 3.70
N ARG A 59 7.66 13.95 2.42
CA ARG A 59 6.54 14.04 1.48
C ARG A 59 5.74 12.74 1.57
N GLY A 60 4.49 12.83 2.04
CA GLY A 60 3.56 11.71 2.00
C GLY A 60 3.10 11.38 0.58
N VAL A 61 2.32 10.32 0.44
CA VAL A 61 1.73 9.90 -0.85
C VAL A 61 1.03 11.06 -1.54
N ILE A 62 0.29 11.91 -0.83
CA ILE A 62 -0.41 13.05 -1.43
C ILE A 62 0.54 14.03 -2.12
N GLY A 63 1.72 14.25 -1.56
CA GLY A 63 2.73 15.17 -2.09
C GLY A 63 3.59 14.58 -3.21
N ILE A 64 3.65 13.25 -3.33
CA ILE A 64 4.47 12.55 -4.33
C ILE A 64 3.61 12.06 -5.50
N ARG A 65 2.50 11.39 -5.21
CA ARG A 65 1.63 10.69 -6.17
C ARG A 65 0.27 11.36 -6.36
N GLY A 66 -0.04 12.38 -5.56
CA GLY A 66 -1.28 13.15 -5.63
C GLY A 66 -2.44 12.56 -4.82
N PRO A 67 -3.55 13.30 -4.70
CA PRO A 67 -4.71 12.90 -3.89
C PRO A 67 -5.39 11.64 -4.42
N LYS A 68 -5.46 11.47 -5.74
CA LYS A 68 -6.06 10.27 -6.35
C LYS A 68 -5.36 8.98 -5.93
N ALA A 69 -4.03 8.99 -5.83
CA ALA A 69 -3.28 7.84 -5.36
C ALA A 69 -3.59 7.50 -3.88
N VAL A 70 -3.87 8.51 -3.05
CA VAL A 70 -4.31 8.29 -1.67
C VAL A 70 -5.66 7.59 -1.64
N GLU A 71 -6.60 8.03 -2.48
CA GLU A 71 -7.93 7.43 -2.60
C GLU A 71 -7.84 5.98 -3.10
N ASP A 72 -7.04 5.72 -4.12
CA ASP A 72 -6.85 4.38 -4.69
C ASP A 72 -6.25 3.41 -3.64
N ILE A 73 -5.26 3.84 -2.87
CA ILE A 73 -4.67 3.02 -1.79
C ILE A 73 -5.71 2.75 -0.69
N LYS A 74 -6.50 3.75 -0.28
CA LYS A 74 -7.55 3.58 0.72
C LYS A 74 -8.62 2.59 0.25
N ALA A 75 -9.05 2.69 -1.01
CA ALA A 75 -10.01 1.75 -1.60
C ALA A 75 -9.44 0.32 -1.64
N MET A 76 -8.15 0.17 -1.94
CA MET A 76 -7.51 -1.16 -1.92
C MET A 76 -7.41 -1.73 -0.50
N VAL A 77 -7.08 -0.89 0.49
CA VAL A 77 -7.05 -1.28 1.90
C VAL A 77 -8.42 -1.80 2.36
N GLU A 78 -9.50 -1.10 2.01
CA GLU A 78 -10.87 -1.52 2.33
C GLU A 78 -11.20 -2.88 1.72
N ARG A 79 -10.97 -3.04 0.40
CA ARG A 79 -11.18 -4.32 -0.30
C ARG A 79 -10.41 -5.47 0.33
N LEU A 80 -9.17 -5.23 0.74
CA LEU A 80 -8.33 -6.23 1.38
C LEU A 80 -8.85 -6.61 2.78
N GLN A 81 -9.38 -5.66 3.55
CA GLN A 81 -10.03 -5.95 4.83
C GLN A 81 -11.31 -6.76 4.64
N GLU A 82 -12.12 -6.44 3.63
CA GLU A 82 -13.30 -7.23 3.28
C GLU A 82 -12.93 -8.67 2.89
N ALA A 83 -11.93 -8.86 2.02
CA ALA A 83 -11.48 -10.18 1.59
C ALA A 83 -11.00 -11.04 2.78
N ARG A 84 -10.25 -10.42 3.71
CA ARG A 84 -9.82 -11.08 4.96
C ARG A 84 -10.99 -11.45 5.87
N SER A 85 -12.03 -10.62 5.90
CA SER A 85 -13.21 -10.87 6.73
C SER A 85 -14.08 -12.00 6.18
N ARG A 86 -14.12 -12.17 4.85
CA ARG A 86 -14.82 -13.29 4.18
C ARG A 86 -14.09 -14.63 4.28
N SER A 87 -12.78 -14.59 4.49
CA SER A 87 -11.93 -15.78 4.60
C SER A 87 -11.81 -16.30 6.04
N LYS A 88 -12.51 -15.67 6.99
CA LYS A 88 -12.54 -16.01 8.42
C LYS A 88 -13.84 -16.71 8.77
#